data_AF-A0A453LEN0-F1
#
_entry.id   AF-A0A453LEN0-F1
#
_cell.length_a   1.000
_cell.length_b   1.000
_cell.length_c   1.000
_cell.angle_alpha   90.00
_cell.angle_beta   90.00
_cell.angle_gamma   90.00
#
_symmetry.space_group_name_H-M   'P 1'
#
loop_
_entity.id
_entity.type
_entity.pdbx_description
1 polymer ?
#
loop_
_entity_poly.entity_id
_entity_poly.type
_entity_poly.pdbx_seq_one_letter_code
_entity_poly.pdbx_strand_id
1 'polypeptide(L)' 'VGERSENQEDLLQEQGVQEAKTTKKIVLKLQCQSCKHYSQRAIKRCKHFEIGGDKKGKGTSLF' A
#
# COMPACT_ATOMS: atom_id res chain seq x y z
N VAL A 1 -16.52 -13.94 22.72
CA VAL A 1 -15.87 -15.01 21.94
C VAL A 1 -16.44 -14.90 20.54
N GLY A 2 -15.79 -14.46 19.48
CA GLY A 2 -14.41 -14.09 19.18
C GLY A 2 -14.33 -14.22 17.67
N GLU A 3 -14.02 -13.16 16.93
CA GLU A 3 -13.51 -13.28 15.57
C GLU A 3 -12.28 -12.37 15.50
N ARG A 4 -11.15 -13.06 15.61
CA ARG A 4 -9.78 -12.55 15.59
C ARG A 4 -9.61 -11.76 14.30
N SER A 5 -9.57 -10.43 14.36
CA SER A 5 -9.14 -9.61 13.24
C SER A 5 -7.71 -10.01 12.90
N GLU A 6 -7.51 -10.64 11.74
CA GLU A 6 -6.20 -11.00 11.24
C GLU A 6 -5.37 -9.72 11.08
N ASN A 7 -4.41 -9.57 11.99
CA ASN A 7 -3.47 -8.46 12.03
C ASN A 7 -2.68 -8.44 10.72
N GLN A 8 -2.75 -7.32 10.00
CA GLN A 8 -2.16 -7.06 8.69
C GLN A 8 -0.61 -7.07 8.69
N GLU A 9 0.04 -7.38 9.81
CA GLU A 9 1.47 -7.20 10.04
C GLU A 9 2.32 -8.49 10.11
N ASP A 10 1.72 -9.68 10.12
CA ASP A 10 2.43 -10.97 10.26
C ASP A 10 2.97 -11.57 8.93
N LEU A 11 3.39 -10.73 7.98
CA LEU A 11 4.00 -11.18 6.70
C LEU A 11 5.34 -10.49 6.40
N LEU A 12 6.09 -10.10 7.42
CA LEU A 12 7.48 -9.64 7.27
C LEU A 12 8.46 -10.70 7.78
N GLN A 13 8.49 -11.80 7.03
CA GLN A 13 9.69 -12.55 6.60
C GLN A 13 10.96 -12.36 7.44
N GLU A 14 11.30 -13.38 8.22
CA GLU A 14 12.66 -13.62 8.69
C GLU A 14 13.62 -13.94 7.53
N GLN A 15 14.89 -13.56 7.74
CA GLN A 15 16.12 -13.98 7.04
C GLN A 15 16.60 -13.18 5.81
N GLY A 16 17.85 -12.70 5.93
CA GLY A 16 18.68 -12.19 4.85
C GLY A 16 19.18 -10.77 5.12
N VAL A 17 20.50 -10.59 5.18
CA VAL A 17 21.18 -9.27 5.24
C VAL A 17 20.57 -8.34 4.19
N GLN A 18 19.90 -7.27 4.64
CA GLN A 18 19.19 -6.34 3.78
C GLN A 18 20.10 -5.16 3.43
N GLU A 19 20.48 -5.05 2.14
CA GLU A 19 20.91 -3.77 1.59
C GLU A 19 19.88 -2.70 1.95
N ALA A 20 20.35 -1.60 2.54
CA ALA A 20 19.53 -0.56 3.16
C ALA A 20 18.75 0.26 2.12
N LYS A 21 17.66 -0.32 1.61
CA LYS A 21 16.70 0.40 0.78
C LYS A 21 15.90 1.33 1.69
N THR A 22 16.02 2.63 1.45
CA THR A 22 15.32 3.67 2.22
C THR A 22 13.80 3.68 2.04
N THR A 23 13.28 2.91 1.07
CA THR A 23 11.86 2.82 0.75
C THR A 23 11.47 1.39 0.40
N LYS A 24 10.27 0.97 0.82
CA LYS A 24 9.71 -0.35 0.49
C LYS A 24 8.99 -0.32 -0.86
N LYS A 25 8.84 -1.47 -1.51
CA LYS A 25 8.01 -1.60 -2.71
C LYS A 25 6.55 -1.78 -2.27
N ILE A 26 5.68 -0.88 -2.66
CA ILE A 26 4.26 -0.91 -2.31
C ILE A 26 3.50 -1.70 -3.38
N VAL A 27 2.68 -2.66 -2.95
CA VAL A 27 1.80 -3.46 -3.81
C VAL A 27 0.36 -3.24 -3.37
N LEU A 28 -0.50 -2.79 -4.29
CA LEU A 28 -1.92 -2.61 -4.05
C LEU A 28 -2.68 -3.91 -4.27
N LYS A 29 -3.58 -4.23 -3.34
CA LYS A 29 -4.56 -5.31 -3.47
C LYS A 29 -5.89 -4.70 -3.92
N LEU A 30 -6.22 -4.88 -5.18
CA LEU A 30 -7.46 -4.38 -5.78
C LEU A 30 -8.51 -5.49 -5.74
N GLN A 31 -9.66 -5.21 -5.13
CA GLN A 31 -10.80 -6.12 -5.15
C GLN A 31 -11.82 -5.64 -6.19
N CYS A 32 -12.22 -6.52 -7.10
CA CYS A 32 -13.34 -6.25 -7.98
C CYS A 32 -14.65 -6.24 -7.18
N GLN A 33 -15.44 -5.18 -7.30
CA GLN A 33 -16.69 -5.08 -6.54
C GLN A 33 -17.76 -6.09 -6.99
N SER A 34 -17.82 -6.39 -8.29
CA SER A 34 -18.82 -7.28 -8.89
C SER A 34 -18.48 -8.76 -8.70
N CYS A 35 -17.27 -9.18 -9.07
CA CYS A 35 -16.87 -10.60 -9.03
C CYS A 35 -16.02 -10.98 -7.81
N LYS A 36 -15.68 -10.04 -6.93
CA LYS A 36 -14.86 -10.23 -5.71
C LYS A 36 -13.44 -10.76 -5.93
N HIS A 37 -13.00 -10.88 -7.17
CA HIS A 37 -11.63 -11.27 -7.51
C HIS A 37 -10.61 -10.23 -7.01
N TYR A 38 -9.44 -10.72 -6.55
CA TYR A 38 -8.34 -9.88 -6.09
C TYR A 38 -7.20 -9.84 -7.10
N SER A 39 -6.74 -8.65 -7.45
CA SER A 39 -5.58 -8.43 -8.30
C SER A 39 -4.52 -7.62 -7.55
N GLN A 40 -3.25 -7.97 -7.74
CA GLN A 40 -2.13 -7.26 -7.13
C GLN A 40 -1.43 -6.38 -8.17
N ARG A 41 -1.21 -5.10 -7.84
CA ARG A 41 -0.46 -4.18 -8.70
C ARG A 41 0.65 -3.49 -7.93
N ALA A 42 1.89 -3.69 -8.36
CA ALA A 42 3.04 -3.01 -7.81
C ALA A 42 3.13 -1.55 -8.29
N ILE A 43 3.49 -0.64 -7.40
CA ILE A 43 3.80 0.75 -7.72
C ILE A 43 5.32 0.97 -7.64
N LYS A 44 5.81 2.01 -8.34
CA LYS A 44 7.18 2.50 -8.15
C LYS A 44 7.42 2.86 -6.68
N ARG A 45 8.68 2.77 -6.23
CA ARG A 45 9.05 3.16 -4.87
C ARG A 45 8.86 4.67 -4.72
N CYS A 46 8.22 5.08 -3.63
CA CYS A 46 8.07 6.46 -3.22
C CYS A 46 8.26 6.57 -1.70
N LYS A 47 8.66 7.75 -1.22
CA LYS A 47 8.86 8.01 0.22
C LYS A 47 7.54 8.24 0.95
N HIS A 48 6.62 8.94 0.29
CA HIS A 48 5.28 9.21 0.79
C HIS A 48 4.28 8.55 -0.14
N PHE A 49 3.36 7.80 0.44
CA PHE A 49 2.27 7.14 -0.26
C PHE A 49 1.02 7.22 0.61
N GLU A 50 -0.04 7.80 0.08
CA GLU A 50 -1.31 7.99 0.78
C GLU A 50 -2.43 7.45 -0.10
N ILE A 51 -3.37 6.73 0.51
CA ILE A 51 -4.59 6.24 -0.15
C ILE A 51 -5.77 7.06 0.39
N GLY A 52 -6.62 7.55 -0.51
CA GLY A 52 -7.88 8.20 -0.13
C GLY A 52 -7.78 9.70 0.17
N GLY A 53 -6.72 10.38 -0.27
CA GLY A 53 -6.62 11.84 -0.14
C GLY A 53 -7.56 12.62 -1.08
N ASP A 54 -7.79 13.89 -0.76
CA ASP A 54 -8.57 14.81 -1.58
C ASP A 54 -7.94 14.95 -2.98
N LYS A 55 -8.79 14.99 -4.00
CA LYS A 55 -8.35 15.33 -5.37
C LYS A 55 -7.76 16.73 -5.31
N LYS A 56 -6.43 16.85 -5.40
CA LYS A 56 -5.78 18.16 -5.53
C LYS A 56 -6.38 18.89 -6.72
N GLY A 57 -7.08 20.00 -6.44
CA GLY A 57 -7.69 20.84 -7.45
C GLY A 57 -6.65 21.31 -8.47
N LYS A 58 -7.08 21.51 -9.71
CA LYS A 58 -6.23 22.05 -10.77
C LYS A 58 -5.81 23.48 -10.36
N GLY A 59 -4.54 23.64 -9.95
CA GLY A 59 -3.85 24.92 -9.95
C GLY A 59 -4.15 25.87 -8.79
N THR A 60 -3.90 25.49 -7.54
CA THR A 60 -3.50 26.51 -6.55
C THR A 60 -2.00 26.75 -6.72
N SER A 61 -1.68 27.71 -7.58
CA SER A 61 -0.39 28.40 -7.58
C SER A 61 -0.25 29.09 -6.23
N LEU A 62 0.47 28.47 -5.30
CA LEU A 62 0.90 29.11 -4.07
C LEU A 62 2.24 29.79 -4.39
N PHE A 63 2.18 31.12 -4.52
CA PHE A 63 3.31 31.99 -4.27
C PHE A 63 3.57 32.06 -2.77
#